data_AF-A0A2V3JDK9-F1
#
_entry.id   AF-A0A2V3JDK9-F1
#
_cell.length_a   1.000
_cell.length_b   1.000
_cell.length_c   1.000
_cell.angle_alpha   90.00
_cell.angle_beta   90.00
_cell.angle_gamma   90.00
#
_symmetry.space_group_name_H-M   'P 1'
#
loop_
_entity.id
_entity.type
_entity.pdbx_description
1 polymer ?
#
loop_
_entity_poly.entity_id
_entity_poly.type
_entity_poly.pdbx_seq_one_letter_code
_entity_poly.pdbx_strand_id
1 'polypeptide(L)'
;MSDAKDLHKKAILEFDNREYEKAIEYAEKCKKAAEDEISRYNHAKGADAKAVKIEFSKEFEVKGLKELNINSGEEEKLSIVLKLNELGDVPLELKTTYKDAEGKEYSAENLFMLNVTEPAEEKKEEERRREEGTCFLPCRA
;
A
#
# COMPACT_ATOMS: atom_id res chain seq x y z
N MET A 1 62.73 23.08 38.74
CA MET A 1 61.29 23.38 38.92
C MET A 1 60.84 24.04 37.64
N SER A 2 59.78 23.54 37.00
CA SER A 2 59.25 24.18 35.79
C SER A 2 58.60 25.52 36.18
N ASP A 3 58.93 26.59 35.45
CA ASP A 3 58.40 27.91 35.73
C ASP A 3 56.86 27.93 35.60
N ALA A 4 56.21 28.79 36.39
CA ALA A 4 54.74 28.93 36.38
C ALA A 4 54.15 29.16 34.97
N LYS A 5 54.95 29.73 34.05
CA LYS A 5 54.58 29.96 32.65
C LYS A 5 54.48 28.66 31.84
N ASP A 6 55.31 27.66 32.11
CA ASP A 6 55.27 26.36 31.44
C ASP A 6 54.04 25.55 31.84
N LEU A 7 53.70 25.59 33.13
CA LEU A 7 52.47 24.96 33.64
C LEU A 7 51.21 25.60 33.03
N HIS A 8 51.22 26.94 32.86
CA HIS A 8 50.09 27.65 32.27
C HIS A 8 49.88 27.30 30.78
N LYS A 9 50.95 27.25 29.98
CA LYS A 9 50.87 26.82 28.58
C LYS A 9 50.39 25.39 28.42
N LYS A 10 50.87 24.48 29.29
CA LYS A 10 50.46 23.07 29.26
C LYS A 10 48.97 22.90 29.57
N ALA A 11 48.46 23.65 30.55
CA ALA A 11 47.03 23.62 30.89
C ALA A 11 46.12 24.11 29.75
N ILE A 12 46.54 25.14 29.00
CA ILE A 12 45.78 25.64 27.84
C ILE A 12 45.70 24.59 26.74
N LEU A 13 46.84 23.98 26.36
CA LEU A 13 46.88 22.95 25.31
C LEU A 13 46.06 21.69 25.67
N GLU A 14 46.08 21.27 26.94
CA GLU A 14 45.25 20.13 27.40
C GLU A 14 43.75 20.46 27.38
N PHE A 15 43.37 21.72 27.65
CA PHE A 15 41.99 22.18 27.56
C PHE A 15 41.48 22.20 26.12
N ASP A 16 42.26 22.79 25.21
CA ASP A 16 41.93 22.87 23.79
C ASP A 16 41.76 21.45 23.20
N ASN A 17 42.71 20.55 23.46
CA ASN A 17 42.65 19.17 22.97
C ASN A 17 41.41 18.42 23.45
N ARG A 18 40.99 18.62 24.71
CA ARG A 18 39.79 17.98 25.27
C ARG A 18 38.50 18.50 24.65
N GLU A 19 38.44 19.78 24.28
CA GLU A 19 37.29 20.36 23.58
C GLU A 19 37.24 19.89 22.13
N TYR A 20 38.39 19.79 21.45
CA TYR A 20 38.49 19.26 20.10
C TYR A 20 38.08 17.78 20.02
N GLU A 21 38.51 16.93 20.96
CA GLU A 21 38.12 15.50 20.99
C GLU A 21 36.60 15.33 21.14
N LYS A 22 35.97 16.12 22.02
CA LYS A 22 34.51 16.11 22.18
C LYS A 22 33.80 16.54 20.91
N ALA A 23 34.29 17.57 20.22
CA ALA A 23 33.71 18.04 18.97
C ALA A 23 33.75 16.95 17.88
N ILE A 24 34.85 16.21 17.79
CA ILE A 24 35.00 15.06 16.88
C ILE A 24 33.98 13.97 17.24
N GLU A 25 33.89 13.59 18.51
CA GLU A 25 32.94 12.57 18.99
C GLU A 25 31.48 12.95 18.66
N TYR A 26 31.11 14.22 18.85
CA TYR A 26 29.78 14.71 18.48
C TYR A 26 29.54 14.66 16.98
N ALA A 27 30.52 15.06 16.16
CA ALA A 27 30.41 15.01 14.71
C ALA A 27 30.23 13.57 14.19
N GLU A 28 30.96 12.61 14.76
CA GLU A 28 30.82 11.19 14.43
C GLU A 28 29.44 10.63 14.82
N LYS A 29 28.93 10.99 16.01
CA LYS A 29 27.57 10.62 16.43
C LYS A 29 26.50 11.15 15.48
N CYS A 30 26.62 12.42 15.07
CA CYS A 30 25.70 13.03 14.11
C CYS A 30 25.77 12.35 12.74
N LYS A 31 26.98 12.03 12.25
CA LYS A 31 27.17 11.30 11.00
C LYS A 31 26.50 9.92 11.06
N LYS A 32 26.74 9.16 12.12
CA LYS A 32 26.15 7.83 12.30
C LYS A 32 24.62 7.89 12.36
N ALA A 33 24.05 8.84 13.09
CA ALA A 33 22.61 9.01 13.17
C ALA A 33 21.98 9.32 11.79
N ALA A 34 22.64 10.15 10.99
CA ALA A 34 22.19 10.47 9.63
C ALA A 34 22.28 9.25 8.70
N GLU A 35 23.36 8.48 8.77
CA GLU A 35 23.52 7.23 8.01
C GLU A 35 22.45 6.19 8.39
N ASP A 36 22.16 6.05 9.69
CA ASP A 36 21.11 5.17 10.22
C ASP A 36 19.70 5.62 9.78
N GLU A 37 19.46 6.91 9.62
CA GLU A 37 18.18 7.44 9.14
C GLU A 37 18.02 7.28 7.62
N ILE A 38 19.08 7.53 6.84
CA ILE A 38 19.11 7.28 5.41
C ILE A 38 18.91 5.78 5.12
N SER A 39 19.56 4.90 5.87
CA SER A 39 19.41 3.45 5.68
C SER A 39 17.99 2.98 5.99
N ARG A 40 17.36 3.49 7.08
CA ARG A 40 15.96 3.23 7.41
C ARG A 40 15.00 3.69 6.33
N TYR A 41 15.20 4.90 5.80
CA TYR A 41 14.37 5.42 4.71
C TYR A 41 14.50 4.59 3.44
N ASN A 42 15.72 4.18 3.08
CA ASN A 42 15.95 3.33 1.91
C ASN A 42 15.38 1.92 2.09
N HIS A 43 15.41 1.35 3.30
CA HIS A 43 14.74 0.07 3.59
C HIS A 43 13.22 0.17 3.46
N ALA A 44 12.63 1.29 3.90
CA ALA A 44 11.19 1.54 3.77
C ALA A 44 10.77 1.83 2.32
N LYS A 45 11.68 2.39 1.51
CA LYS A 45 11.45 2.73 0.10
C LYS A 45 11.78 1.59 -0.88
N GLY A 46 12.32 0.46 -0.41
CA GLY A 46 12.83 -0.63 -1.24
C GLY A 46 11.95 -1.87 -1.33
N ALA A 47 10.67 -1.79 -0.93
CA ALA A 47 9.76 -2.93 -1.00
C ALA A 47 9.15 -3.09 -2.40
N ASP A 48 9.99 -3.42 -3.38
CA ASP A 48 9.49 -3.82 -4.70
C ASP A 48 8.84 -5.21 -4.59
N ALA A 49 7.60 -5.34 -5.05
CA ALA A 49 6.88 -6.60 -5.08
C ALA A 49 6.91 -7.19 -6.48
N LYS A 50 7.77 -8.19 -6.67
CA LYS A 50 7.94 -8.92 -7.93
C LYS A 50 7.09 -10.18 -7.96
N ALA A 51 6.63 -10.52 -9.17
CA ALA A 51 5.89 -11.76 -9.43
C ALA A 51 4.67 -11.95 -8.52
N VAL A 52 3.86 -10.89 -8.40
CA VAL A 52 2.60 -10.96 -7.65
C VAL A 52 1.66 -11.94 -8.35
N LYS A 53 1.29 -13.01 -7.65
CA LYS A 53 0.33 -14.03 -8.08
C LYS A 53 -0.89 -13.98 -7.20
N ILE A 54 -2.06 -14.05 -7.84
CA ILE A 54 -3.37 -14.04 -7.16
C ILE A 54 -4.08 -15.34 -7.50
N GLU A 55 -4.47 -16.07 -6.47
CA GLU A 55 -5.20 -17.33 -6.55
C GLU A 55 -6.56 -17.16 -5.85
N PHE A 56 -7.59 -17.80 -6.40
CA PHE A 56 -8.96 -17.78 -5.91
C PHE A 56 -9.45 -19.20 -5.63
N SER A 57 -10.44 -19.32 -4.75
CA SER A 57 -11.14 -20.59 -4.50
C SER A 57 -11.72 -21.21 -5.77
N LYS A 58 -11.77 -22.54 -5.82
CA LYS A 58 -12.19 -23.29 -7.02
C LYS A 58 -13.66 -23.14 -7.38
N GLU A 59 -14.50 -22.56 -6.52
CA GLU A 59 -15.92 -22.37 -6.81
C GLU A 59 -16.20 -21.26 -7.86
N PHE A 60 -15.18 -20.49 -8.25
CA PHE A 60 -15.32 -19.34 -9.14
C PHE A 60 -14.61 -19.55 -10.47
N GLU A 61 -15.27 -19.24 -11.59
CA GLU A 61 -14.57 -19.09 -12.87
C GLU A 61 -13.99 -17.68 -12.97
N VAL A 62 -12.66 -17.57 -12.81
CA VAL A 62 -11.94 -16.28 -12.88
C VAL A 62 -11.30 -16.10 -14.25
N LYS A 63 -11.54 -14.95 -14.89
CA LYS A 63 -10.86 -14.54 -16.12
C LYS A 63 -10.13 -13.21 -15.91
N GLY A 64 -8.98 -13.05 -16.58
CA GLY A 64 -8.20 -11.81 -16.55
C GLY A 64 -7.05 -11.77 -15.54
N LEU A 65 -6.66 -12.91 -14.96
CA LEU A 65 -5.47 -13.00 -14.12
C LEU A 65 -4.20 -12.75 -14.96
N LYS A 66 -3.35 -11.85 -14.49
CA LYS A 66 -2.03 -11.56 -15.05
C LYS A 66 -1.02 -11.45 -13.91
N GLU A 67 0.20 -11.92 -14.13
CA GLU A 67 1.31 -11.68 -13.21
C GLU A 67 1.66 -10.18 -13.22
N LEU A 68 1.75 -9.60 -12.03
CA LEU A 68 2.10 -8.19 -11.86
C LEU A 68 3.46 -8.01 -11.19
N ASN A 69 4.05 -6.85 -11.44
CA ASN A 69 5.28 -6.41 -10.79
C ASN A 69 5.10 -4.95 -10.40
N ILE A 70 5.06 -4.70 -9.10
CA ILE A 70 4.76 -3.38 -8.53
C ILE A 70 6.05 -2.85 -7.93
N ASN A 71 6.58 -1.78 -8.51
CA ASN A 71 7.75 -1.11 -7.94
C ASN A 71 7.34 -0.17 -6.81
N SER A 72 8.30 0.18 -5.97
CA SER A 72 8.07 1.13 -4.89
C SER A 72 7.52 2.47 -5.37
N GLY A 73 6.35 2.85 -4.87
CA GLY A 73 5.66 4.10 -5.23
C GLY A 73 4.74 3.99 -6.45
N GLU A 74 4.60 2.81 -7.05
CA GLU A 74 3.63 2.56 -8.13
C GLU A 74 2.35 1.91 -7.58
N GLU A 75 1.22 2.21 -8.21
CA GLU A 75 -0.07 1.56 -7.94
C GLU A 75 -0.58 0.94 -9.25
N GLU A 76 -0.76 -0.39 -9.27
CA GLU A 76 -1.37 -1.09 -10.39
C GLU A 76 -2.78 -1.58 -10.05
N LYS A 77 -3.72 -1.37 -10.97
CA LYS A 77 -5.11 -1.81 -10.82
C LYS A 77 -5.36 -3.02 -11.71
N LEU A 78 -5.86 -4.10 -11.12
CA LEU A 78 -6.32 -5.29 -11.84
C LEU A 78 -7.84 -5.29 -11.95
N SER A 79 -8.33 -5.54 -13.17
CA SER A 79 -9.74 -5.83 -13.42
C SER A 79 -9.90 -7.32 -13.68
N ILE A 80 -10.56 -8.01 -12.77
CA ILE A 80 -10.89 -9.43 -12.88
C ILE A 80 -12.38 -9.59 -13.12
N VAL A 81 -12.75 -10.61 -13.88
CA VAL A 81 -14.14 -10.99 -14.06
C VAL A 81 -14.37 -12.30 -13.33
N LEU A 82 -15.24 -12.24 -12.32
CA LEU A 82 -15.68 -13.39 -11.53
C LEU A 82 -17.05 -13.83 -12.05
N LYS A 83 -17.20 -15.13 -12.33
CA LYS A 83 -18.51 -15.74 -12.55
C LYS A 83 -18.84 -16.66 -11.40
N LEU A 84 -19.99 -16.40 -10.77
CA LEU A 84 -20.58 -17.23 -9.73
C LEU A 84 -21.72 -18.06 -10.30
N ASN A 85 -21.85 -19.28 -9.81
CA ASN A 85 -22.96 -20.19 -10.15
C ASN A 85 -24.05 -20.25 -9.07
N GLU A 86 -23.79 -19.68 -7.88
CA GLU A 86 -24.69 -19.72 -6.72
C GLU A 86 -25.20 -18.32 -6.37
N LEU A 87 -26.48 -18.24 -6.00
CA LEU A 87 -27.13 -17.04 -5.47
C LEU A 87 -27.06 -17.04 -3.94
N GLY A 88 -26.97 -15.85 -3.34
CA GLY A 88 -26.87 -15.67 -1.90
C GLY A 88 -25.49 -15.20 -1.45
N ASP A 89 -25.17 -15.42 -0.17
CA ASP A 89 -23.91 -15.01 0.44
C ASP A 89 -22.84 -16.07 0.20
N VAL A 90 -21.94 -15.81 -0.74
CA VAL A 90 -20.86 -16.73 -1.13
C VAL A 90 -19.50 -16.20 -0.61
N PRO A 91 -18.76 -17.00 0.17
CA PRO A 91 -17.40 -16.65 0.59
C PRO A 91 -16.41 -16.76 -0.58
N LEU A 92 -15.58 -15.74 -0.76
CA LEU A 92 -14.49 -15.66 -1.72
C LEU A 92 -13.16 -15.63 -0.97
N GLU A 93 -12.37 -16.69 -1.10
CA GLU A 93 -11.01 -16.73 -0.55
C GLU A 93 -10.02 -16.26 -1.63
N LEU A 94 -9.21 -15.26 -1.26
CA LEU A 94 -8.20 -14.66 -2.11
C LEU A 94 -6.83 -14.89 -1.47
N LYS A 95 -5.96 -15.60 -2.17
CA LYS A 95 -4.57 -15.82 -1.78
C LYS A 95 -3.67 -15.03 -2.70
N THR A 96 -2.94 -14.06 -2.16
CA THR A 96 -1.93 -13.30 -2.89
C THR A 96 -0.55 -13.73 -2.43
N THR A 97 0.32 -14.05 -3.37
CA THR A 97 1.73 -14.32 -3.10
C THR A 97 2.60 -13.35 -3.88
N TYR A 98 3.68 -12.87 -3.28
CA TYR A 98 4.63 -11.99 -3.94
C TYR A 98 6.05 -12.26 -3.44
N LYS A 99 7.04 -11.89 -4.24
CA LYS A 99 8.44 -11.92 -3.87
C LYS A 99 8.94 -10.50 -3.69
N ASP A 100 9.70 -10.23 -2.64
CA ASP A 100 10.39 -8.94 -2.55
C ASP A 100 11.60 -8.89 -3.50
N ALA A 101 12.26 -7.72 -3.57
CA ALA A 101 13.51 -7.53 -4.32
C ALA A 101 14.65 -8.45 -3.84
N GLU A 102 14.61 -8.90 -2.58
CA GLU A 102 15.58 -9.81 -1.96
C GLU A 102 15.27 -11.30 -2.25
N GLY A 103 14.14 -11.57 -2.93
CA GLY A 103 13.69 -12.92 -3.31
C GLY A 103 12.95 -13.66 -2.20
N LYS A 104 12.64 -13.00 -1.08
CA LYS A 104 11.85 -13.57 0.01
C LYS A 104 10.37 -13.56 -0.37
N GLU A 105 9.73 -14.71 -0.17
CA GLU A 105 8.32 -14.89 -0.51
C GLU A 105 7.42 -14.50 0.66
N TYR A 106 6.34 -13.80 0.34
CA TYR A 106 5.28 -13.43 1.27
C TYR A 106 3.94 -13.90 0.71
N SER A 107 3.04 -14.29 1.59
CA SER A 107 1.68 -14.69 1.26
C SER A 107 0.68 -13.98 2.16
N ALA A 108 -0.39 -13.49 1.57
CA ALA A 108 -1.54 -12.94 2.27
C ALA A 108 -2.79 -13.73 1.86
N GLU A 109 -3.60 -14.10 2.84
CA GLU A 109 -4.88 -14.77 2.63
C GLU A 109 -5.98 -13.85 3.15
N ASN A 110 -6.95 -13.57 2.30
CA ASN A 110 -8.08 -12.68 2.59
C ASN A 110 -9.39 -13.39 2.25
N LEU A 111 -10.40 -13.20 3.08
CA LEU A 111 -11.73 -13.76 2.90
C LEU A 111 -12.74 -12.62 2.69
N PHE A 112 -13.47 -12.64 1.58
CA PHE A 112 -14.52 -11.67 1.26
C PHE A 112 -15.87 -12.36 1.18
N MET A 113 -16.94 -11.74 1.64
CA MET A 113 -18.30 -12.26 1.45
C MET A 113 -18.95 -11.52 0.27
N LEU A 114 -19.34 -12.26 -0.76
CA LEU A 114 -20.07 -11.73 -1.91
C LEU A 114 -21.56 -12.01 -1.76
N ASN A 115 -22.37 -10.96 -1.74
CA ASN A 115 -23.82 -11.10 -1.80
C ASN A 115 -24.26 -11.07 -3.27
N VAL A 116 -24.70 -12.22 -3.79
CA VAL A 116 -25.17 -12.37 -5.17
C VAL A 116 -26.70 -12.39 -5.18
N THR A 117 -27.31 -11.30 -5.60
CA THR A 117 -28.75 -11.21 -5.85
C THR A 117 -29.05 -11.42 -7.32
N GLU A 118 -30.29 -11.81 -7.63
CA GLU A 118 -30.80 -11.72 -9.00
C GLU A 118 -30.60 -10.28 -9.52
N PRO A 119 -30.20 -10.11 -10.80
CA PRO A 119 -30.09 -8.78 -11.38
C PRO A 119 -31.47 -8.12 -11.27
N ALA A 120 -31.54 -7.00 -10.56
CA ALA A 120 -32.76 -6.23 -10.48
C ALA A 120 -33.14 -5.84 -11.90
N GLU A 121 -34.22 -6.43 -12.45
CA GLU A 121 -34.91 -5.81 -13.57
C GLU A 121 -35.28 -4.40 -13.09
N GLU A 122 -34.58 -3.40 -13.62
CA GLU A 122 -34.97 -2.00 -13.45
C GLU A 122 -36.45 -1.91 -13.81
N LYS A 123 -37.25 -1.59 -12.79
CA LYS A 123 -38.69 -1.59 -12.84
C LYS A 123 -39.14 -0.83 -14.08
N LYS A 124 -39.83 -1.54 -14.98
CA LYS A 124 -40.76 -1.02 -16.00
C LYS A 124 -41.91 -0.23 -15.34
N GLU A 125 -41.58 0.82 -14.61
CA GLU A 125 -42.50 1.72 -13.93
C GLU A 125 -42.50 3.13 -14.56
N GLU A 126 -41.63 3.38 -15.55
CA GLU A 126 -41.69 4.59 -16.36
C GLU A 126 -42.76 4.50 -17.49
N GLU A 127 -43.16 3.29 -17.89
CA GLU A 127 -44.16 3.08 -18.96
C GLU A 127 -45.61 3.29 -18.49
N ARG A 128 -45.94 3.00 -17.23
CA ARG A 128 -47.32 3.13 -16.71
C ARG A 128 -47.76 4.56 -16.43
N ARG A 129 -46.84 5.52 -16.29
CA ARG A 129 -47.20 6.95 -16.11
C ARG A 129 -47.44 7.71 -17.41
N ARG A 130 -47.17 7.09 -18.57
CA ARG A 130 -47.43 7.72 -19.88
C ARG A 130 -48.78 7.33 -20.48
N GLU A 131 -49.40 6.23 -20.04
CA GLU A 131 -50.74 5.83 -20.49
C GLU A 131 -51.87 6.65 -19.83
N GLU A 132 -51.63 7.25 -18.66
CA GLU A 132 -52.57 8.20 -18.03
C GLU A 132 -52.48 9.64 -18.59
N GLY A 133 -51.81 9.82 -19.74
CA GLY A 133 -51.65 11.10 -20.43
C GLY A 133 -52.64 11.36 -21.58
N THR A 134 -53.65 10.50 -21.79
CA THR A 134 -54.67 10.77 -22.82
C THR A 134 -55.87 11.53 -22.22
N CYS A 135 -55.76 12.86 -22.18
CA CYS A 135 -56.94 13.71 -22.16
C CYS A 135 -57.70 13.56 -23.50
N PHE A 136 -58.54 12.54 -23.60
CA PHE A 136 -59.59 12.47 -24.60
C PHE A 136 -60.86 13.07 -23.99
N LEU A 137 -61.03 14.39 -24.13
CA LEU A 137 -62.33 15.01 -23.98
C LEU A 137 -63.06 14.87 -25.32
N PRO A 138 -64.09 14.01 -25.46
CA PRO A 138 -65.00 14.15 -26.58
C PRO A 138 -65.85 15.41 -26.34
N CYS A 139 -65.82 16.33 -27.31
CA CYS A 139 -66.77 17.43 -27.44
C CYS A 139 -68.19 16.91 -27.25
N ARG A 140 -68.94 17.53 -26.33
CA ARG A 140 -70.36 17.22 -26.14
C ARG A 140 -71.19 18.14 -27.03
N ALA A 141 -72.07 17.46 -27.79
CA ALA A 141 -73.18 17.89 -28.65
C ALA A 141 -73.66 19.34 -28.57
#